data_AF-A0A2X2BGI8-F1
#
_entry.id   AF-A0A2X2BGI8-F1
#
_cell.length_a   1.000
_cell.length_b   1.000
_cell.length_c   1.000
_cell.angle_alpha   90.00
_cell.angle_beta   90.00
_cell.angle_gamma   90.00
#
_symmetry.space_group_name_H-M   'P 1'
#
loop_
_entity.id
_entity.type
_entity.pdbx_description
1 polymer ?
#
loop_
_entity_poly.entity_id
_entity_poly.type
_entity_poly.pdbx_seq_one_letter_code
_entity_poly.pdbx_strand_id
1 'polypeptide(L)'
;MKTIRVFKEYWQEYYQIMKRRGVSQEQARRAVIGNPTLIGAIMVRRGEADGLICGTVGSYSEHFEIYKNVFGLREGSNTAGAMNALLLPSGNTFITDTYVNEDPTAEQLADITIMAADTIRRFGIEPKAALVSRSSFGSFDSPSSIKLRKSVRAY
;
A
#
# COMPACT_ATOMS: atom_id res chain seq x y z
N MET A 1 -24.64 -15.06 22.47
CA MET A 1 -23.73 -14.37 23.43
C MET A 1 -22.31 -14.16 22.90
N LYS A 2 -21.71 -15.09 22.12
CA LYS A 2 -20.35 -14.94 21.56
C LYS A 2 -20.18 -13.77 20.56
N THR A 3 -21.14 -13.56 19.65
CA THR A 3 -21.04 -12.54 18.58
C THR A 3 -20.96 -11.09 19.10
N ILE A 4 -21.71 -10.76 20.15
CA ILE A 4 -21.73 -9.42 20.76
C ILE A 4 -20.38 -9.09 21.41
N ARG A 5 -19.72 -10.10 21.99
CA ARG A 5 -18.40 -9.95 22.62
C ARG A 5 -17.31 -9.71 21.57
N VAL A 6 -17.28 -10.50 20.51
CA VAL A 6 -16.32 -10.35 19.40
C VAL A 6 -16.45 -8.97 18.76
N PHE A 7 -17.68 -8.53 18.49
CA PHE A 7 -17.92 -7.20 17.94
C PHE A 7 -17.39 -6.08 18.86
N LYS A 8 -17.55 -6.23 20.19
CA LYS A 8 -17.03 -5.26 21.16
C LYS A 8 -15.51 -5.12 21.08
N GLU A 9 -14.81 -6.25 21.04
CA GLU A 9 -13.36 -6.30 20.98
C GLU A 9 -12.81 -5.62 19.71
N TYR A 10 -13.52 -5.77 18.58
CA TYR A 10 -13.08 -5.22 17.29
C TYR A 10 -13.17 -3.70 17.22
N TRP A 11 -14.31 -3.12 17.60
CA TRP A 11 -14.42 -1.66 17.57
C TRP A 11 -13.56 -0.99 18.64
N GLN A 12 -13.30 -1.68 19.76
CA GLN A 12 -12.35 -1.20 20.77
C GLN A 12 -10.92 -1.14 20.23
N GLU A 13 -10.47 -2.18 19.51
CA GLU A 13 -9.17 -2.18 18.84
C GLU A 13 -9.08 -1.03 17.83
N TYR A 14 -10.08 -0.87 16.97
CA TYR A 14 -10.13 0.24 16.00
C TYR A 14 -10.11 1.61 16.69
N TYR A 15 -10.82 1.77 17.81
CA TYR A 15 -10.76 2.98 18.62
C TYR A 15 -9.35 3.24 19.17
N GLN A 16 -8.63 2.22 19.67
CA GLN A 16 -7.25 2.42 20.14
C GLN A 16 -6.32 2.92 19.04
N ILE A 17 -6.49 2.41 17.82
CA ILE A 17 -5.75 2.83 16.64
C ILE A 17 -6.06 4.30 16.30
N MET A 18 -7.33 4.68 16.30
CA MET A 18 -7.79 5.95 15.73
C MET A 18 -8.07 7.07 16.75
N LYS A 19 -8.03 6.80 18.07
CA LYS A 19 -8.36 7.81 19.10
C LYS A 19 -7.50 9.08 19.01
N ARG A 20 -6.23 8.95 18.63
CA ARG A 20 -5.31 10.09 18.44
C ARG A 20 -5.60 10.89 17.17
N ARG A 21 -6.42 10.35 16.27
CA ARG A 21 -6.91 10.98 15.04
C ARG A 21 -8.36 11.49 15.19
N GLY A 22 -8.84 11.63 16.44
CA GLY A 22 -10.14 12.24 16.74
C GLY A 22 -11.36 11.31 16.64
N VAL A 23 -11.17 10.01 16.41
CA VAL A 23 -12.29 9.06 16.35
C VAL A 23 -12.84 8.77 17.74
N SER A 24 -14.13 9.02 17.94
CA SER A 24 -14.87 8.66 19.16
C SER A 24 -15.24 7.17 19.18
N GLN A 25 -15.61 6.65 20.36
CA GLN A 25 -16.05 5.25 20.50
C GLN A 25 -17.28 4.94 19.64
N GLU A 26 -18.22 5.87 19.55
CA GLU A 26 -19.42 5.73 18.71
C GLU A 26 -19.07 5.68 17.22
N GLN A 27 -18.16 6.53 16.76
CA GLN A 27 -17.66 6.48 15.37
C GLN A 27 -16.92 5.16 15.09
N ALA A 28 -16.09 4.70 16.03
CA ALA A 28 -15.40 3.42 15.89
C ALA A 28 -16.38 2.25 15.79
N ARG A 29 -17.42 2.23 16.64
CA ARG A 29 -18.48 1.22 16.60
C ARG A 29 -19.19 1.21 15.25
N ARG A 30 -19.59 2.37 14.73
CA ARG A 30 -20.24 2.48 13.41
C ARG A 30 -19.35 2.02 12.27
N ALA A 31 -18.06 2.39 12.30
CA ALA A 31 -17.10 2.02 11.26
C ALA A 31 -16.97 0.50 11.12
N VAL A 32 -16.93 -0.24 12.24
CA VAL A 32 -16.78 -1.69 12.21
C VAL A 32 -18.06 -2.41 11.74
N ILE A 33 -19.27 -1.91 12.06
CA ILE A 33 -20.52 -2.61 11.72
C ILE A 33 -20.70 -2.80 10.21
N GLY A 34 -20.39 -1.76 9.43
CA GLY A 34 -20.73 -1.72 8.01
C GLY A 34 -19.58 -2.01 7.05
N ASN A 35 -18.38 -2.32 7.56
CA ASN A 35 -17.18 -2.36 6.73
C ASN A 35 -16.45 -3.70 6.84
N PRO A 36 -16.73 -4.65 5.92
CA PRO A 36 -16.06 -5.94 5.89
C PRO A 36 -14.54 -5.85 5.76
N THR A 37 -14.03 -4.86 5.04
CA THR A 37 -12.57 -4.63 4.91
C THR A 37 -11.96 -4.25 6.25
N LEU A 38 -12.60 -3.36 7.02
CA LEU A 38 -12.13 -2.99 8.35
C LEU A 38 -12.20 -4.17 9.32
N ILE A 39 -13.28 -4.95 9.29
CA ILE A 39 -13.41 -6.17 10.10
C ILE A 39 -12.25 -7.13 9.79
N GLY A 40 -12.02 -7.42 8.50
CA GLY A 40 -10.93 -8.30 8.07
C GLY A 40 -9.55 -7.75 8.43
N ALA A 41 -9.33 -6.44 8.32
CA ALA A 41 -8.06 -5.82 8.69
C ALA A 41 -7.79 -5.97 10.20
N ILE A 42 -8.81 -5.82 11.03
CA ILE A 42 -8.72 -6.05 12.47
C ILE A 42 -8.45 -7.54 12.78
N MET A 43 -9.07 -8.47 12.05
CA MET A 43 -8.79 -9.92 12.18
C MET A 43 -7.31 -10.23 11.93
N VAL A 44 -6.76 -9.72 10.83
CA VAL A 44 -5.35 -9.92 10.48
C VAL A 44 -4.43 -9.30 11.53
N ARG A 45 -4.72 -8.07 11.97
CA ARG A 45 -3.96 -7.40 13.03
C ARG A 45 -3.95 -8.19 14.35
N ARG A 46 -5.05 -8.88 14.66
CA ARG A 46 -5.21 -9.69 15.88
C ARG A 46 -4.63 -11.10 15.76
N GLY A 47 -4.07 -11.47 14.60
CA GLY A 47 -3.54 -12.82 14.35
C GLY A 47 -4.64 -13.87 14.17
N GLU A 48 -5.88 -13.43 13.89
CA GLU A 48 -7.01 -14.32 13.60
C GLU A 48 -7.03 -14.75 12.11
N ALA A 49 -6.22 -14.09 11.28
CA ALA A 49 -5.96 -14.40 9.88
C ALA A 49 -4.55 -13.91 9.47
N ASP A 50 -3.96 -14.51 8.43
CA ASP A 50 -2.62 -14.13 7.94
C ASP A 50 -2.64 -13.08 6.83
N GLY A 51 -3.80 -12.86 6.22
CA GLY A 51 -3.96 -11.91 5.11
C GLY A 51 -5.42 -11.59 4.82
N LEU A 52 -5.63 -10.52 4.05
CA LEU A 52 -6.95 -10.05 3.62
C LEU A 52 -6.93 -9.77 2.12
N ILE A 53 -7.96 -10.23 1.42
CA ILE A 53 -8.28 -9.86 0.05
C ILE A 53 -9.62 -9.11 0.09
N CYS A 54 -9.67 -7.91 -0.48
CA CYS A 54 -10.86 -7.07 -0.53
C CYS A 54 -10.94 -6.32 -1.86
N GLY A 55 -11.92 -5.42 -2.01
CA GLY A 55 -12.06 -4.60 -3.23
C GLY A 55 -13.05 -5.13 -4.26
N THR A 56 -13.85 -6.16 -3.94
CA THR A 56 -14.96 -6.60 -4.80
C THR A 56 -16.09 -5.56 -4.86
N VAL A 57 -16.23 -4.75 -3.81
CA VAL A 57 -17.17 -3.62 -3.71
C VAL A 57 -16.44 -2.42 -3.11
N GLY A 58 -16.70 -1.22 -3.62
CA GLY A 58 -16.04 0.02 -3.19
C GLY A 58 -14.78 0.33 -4.01
N SER A 59 -14.20 1.49 -3.76
CA SER A 59 -13.02 1.99 -4.48
C SER A 59 -11.70 1.55 -3.86
N TYR A 60 -10.63 1.50 -4.66
CA TYR A 60 -9.28 1.17 -4.18
C TYR A 60 -8.83 2.10 -3.04
N SER A 61 -9.07 3.41 -3.18
CA SER A 61 -8.65 4.42 -2.19
C SER A 61 -9.33 4.22 -0.83
N GLU A 62 -10.63 3.89 -0.81
CA GLU A 62 -11.36 3.59 0.44
C GLU A 62 -10.76 2.39 1.16
N HIS A 63 -10.47 1.30 0.44
CA HIS A 63 -9.84 0.12 1.03
C HIS A 63 -8.42 0.43 1.51
N PHE A 64 -7.62 1.09 0.68
CA PHE A 64 -6.24 1.43 0.99
C PHE A 64 -6.12 2.30 2.25
N GLU A 65 -7.00 3.30 2.43
CA GLU A 65 -7.02 4.13 3.63
C GLU A 65 -7.33 3.32 4.89
N ILE A 66 -8.20 2.31 4.82
CA ILE A 66 -8.45 1.40 5.94
C ILE A 66 -7.17 0.64 6.30
N TYR A 67 -6.48 0.04 5.32
CA TYR A 67 -5.22 -0.66 5.56
C TYR A 67 -4.15 0.25 6.17
N LYS A 68 -3.96 1.43 5.58
CA LYS A 68 -2.99 2.42 6.04
C LYS A 68 -3.27 2.85 7.48
N ASN A 69 -4.54 2.98 7.85
CA ASN A 69 -4.94 3.33 9.21
C ASN A 69 -4.71 2.18 10.20
N VAL A 70 -5.00 0.94 9.81
CA VAL A 70 -4.92 -0.23 10.71
C VAL A 70 -3.49 -0.78 10.87
N PHE A 71 -2.70 -0.81 9.79
CA PHE A 71 -1.37 -1.40 9.78
C PHE A 71 -0.23 -0.37 9.75
N GLY A 72 -0.47 0.80 9.17
CA GLY A 72 0.60 1.75 8.88
C GLY A 72 1.51 1.26 7.76
N LEU A 73 2.75 1.74 7.76
CA LEU A 73 3.80 1.31 6.84
C LEU A 73 4.75 0.34 7.53
N ARG A 74 5.47 -0.46 6.73
CA ARG A 74 6.56 -1.29 7.23
C ARG A 74 7.63 -0.40 7.88
N GLU A 75 8.24 -0.88 8.95
CA GLU A 75 9.36 -0.20 9.59
C GLU A 75 10.49 0.08 8.58
N GLY A 76 11.00 1.32 8.59
CA GLY A 76 11.98 1.80 7.62
C GLY A 76 11.41 2.16 6.24
N SER A 77 10.14 1.91 5.96
CA SER A 77 9.49 2.32 4.71
C SER A 77 8.70 3.62 4.92
N ASN A 78 8.93 4.60 4.06
CA ASN A 78 8.24 5.90 4.10
C ASN A 78 7.10 6.00 3.09
N THR A 79 6.90 4.96 2.27
CA THR A 79 5.91 4.96 1.18
C THR A 79 5.33 3.57 0.98
N ALA A 80 4.08 3.53 0.51
CA ALA A 80 3.47 2.34 -0.06
C ALA A 80 3.32 2.55 -1.57
N GLY A 81 3.42 1.49 -2.36
CA GLY A 81 3.20 1.54 -3.81
C GLY A 81 2.36 0.36 -4.26
N ALA A 82 1.57 0.57 -5.32
CA ALA A 82 0.87 -0.51 -5.99
C ALA A 82 1.70 -1.04 -7.17
N MET A 83 1.68 -2.36 -7.36
CA MET A 83 2.35 -3.02 -8.48
C MET A 83 1.34 -3.83 -9.28
N ASN A 84 1.39 -3.70 -10.60
CA ASN A 84 0.61 -4.53 -11.52
C ASN A 84 1.56 -5.42 -12.29
N ALA A 85 1.19 -6.69 -12.45
CA ALA A 85 1.91 -7.65 -13.26
C ALA A 85 1.18 -7.82 -14.61
N LEU A 86 1.92 -7.61 -15.70
CA LEU A 86 1.48 -7.89 -17.06
C LEU A 86 2.19 -9.16 -17.55
N LEU A 87 1.40 -10.19 -17.84
CA LEU A 87 1.89 -11.44 -18.41
C LEU A 87 1.77 -11.34 -19.92
N LEU A 88 2.88 -11.04 -20.60
CA LEU A 88 2.92 -10.87 -22.05
C LEU A 88 3.66 -12.05 -22.71
N PRO A 89 3.40 -12.35 -23.99
CA PRO A 89 4.17 -13.34 -24.74
C PRO A 89 5.68 -13.03 -24.78
N SER A 90 6.05 -11.76 -24.69
CA SER A 90 7.44 -11.28 -24.64
C SER A 90 8.11 -11.44 -23.26
N GLY A 91 7.36 -11.84 -22.24
CA GLY A 91 7.81 -11.93 -20.86
C GLY A 91 6.93 -11.14 -19.88
N ASN A 92 7.23 -11.31 -18.59
CA ASN A 92 6.50 -10.67 -17.50
C ASN A 92 7.02 -9.25 -17.28
N THR A 93 6.12 -8.27 -17.33
CA THR A 93 6.43 -6.86 -17.07
C THR A 93 5.69 -6.40 -15.82
N PHE A 94 6.39 -5.79 -14.88
CA PHE A 94 5.80 -5.25 -13.65
C PHE A 94 5.82 -3.72 -13.70
N ILE A 95 4.70 -3.08 -13.35
CA ILE A 95 4.54 -1.62 -13.41
C ILE A 95 4.21 -1.08 -12.02
N THR A 96 4.98 -0.07 -11.60
CA THR A 96 4.84 0.64 -10.31
C THR A 96 5.02 2.14 -10.50
N ASP A 97 4.32 3.04 -9.81
CA ASP A 97 3.12 2.89 -8.98
C ASP A 97 1.90 3.46 -9.73
N THR A 98 0.82 2.69 -9.79
CA THR A 98 -0.34 3.03 -10.63
C THR A 98 -1.56 3.50 -9.83
N TYR A 99 -1.55 3.41 -8.50
CA TYR A 99 -2.74 3.66 -7.69
C TYR A 99 -2.52 4.47 -6.42
N VAL A 100 -1.31 4.53 -5.85
CA VAL A 100 -1.12 5.10 -4.51
C VAL A 100 -0.57 6.53 -4.54
N ASN A 101 0.49 6.80 -5.31
CA ASN A 101 1.19 8.08 -5.32
C ASN A 101 0.98 8.79 -6.66
N GLU A 102 0.36 9.96 -6.63
CA GLU A 102 0.10 10.77 -7.84
C GLU A 102 1.38 11.41 -8.41
N ASP A 103 2.18 12.06 -7.58
CA ASP A 103 3.47 12.63 -7.97
C ASP A 103 4.55 12.30 -6.93
N PRO A 104 5.09 11.06 -6.91
CA PRO A 104 6.04 10.62 -5.90
C PRO A 104 7.35 11.41 -5.98
N THR A 105 7.99 11.66 -4.83
CA THR A 105 9.34 12.24 -4.78
C THR A 105 10.40 11.26 -5.29
N ALA A 106 11.65 11.74 -5.46
CA ALA A 106 12.75 10.88 -5.89
C ALA A 106 13.01 9.73 -4.89
N GLU A 107 12.92 10.03 -3.60
CA GLU A 107 13.10 9.07 -2.50
C GLU A 107 11.98 8.03 -2.50
N GLN A 108 10.73 8.48 -2.67
CA GLN A 108 9.58 7.58 -2.79
C GLN A 108 9.69 6.66 -4.01
N LEU A 109 10.14 7.19 -5.15
CA LEU A 109 10.38 6.39 -6.36
C LEU A 109 11.44 5.31 -6.13
N ALA A 110 12.51 5.63 -5.40
CA ALA A 110 13.54 4.66 -5.05
C ALA A 110 12.99 3.58 -4.09
N ASP A 111 12.27 3.98 -3.04
CA ASP A 111 11.63 3.06 -2.09
C ASP A 111 10.66 2.11 -2.79
N ILE A 112 9.80 2.63 -3.68
CA ILE A 112 8.85 1.84 -4.47
C ILE A 112 9.61 0.83 -5.36
N THR A 113 10.69 1.27 -6.01
CA THR A 113 11.49 0.41 -6.90
C THR A 113 12.12 -0.75 -6.13
N ILE A 114 12.68 -0.49 -4.94
CA ILE A 114 13.28 -1.52 -4.09
C ILE A 114 12.22 -2.50 -3.58
N MET A 115 11.09 -1.99 -3.08
CA MET A 115 9.98 -2.84 -2.63
C MET A 115 9.42 -3.71 -3.76
N ALA A 116 9.34 -3.18 -4.98
CA ALA A 116 8.91 -3.92 -6.16
C ALA A 116 9.91 -5.03 -6.49
N ALA A 117 11.21 -4.72 -6.54
CA ALA A 117 12.26 -5.70 -6.78
C ALA A 117 12.24 -6.85 -5.77
N ASP A 118 12.11 -6.53 -4.47
CA ASP A 118 12.01 -7.54 -3.40
C ASP A 118 10.75 -8.40 -3.53
N THR A 119 9.65 -7.81 -3.97
CA THR A 119 8.40 -8.56 -4.22
C THR A 119 8.55 -9.49 -5.41
N ILE A 120 9.17 -9.04 -6.50
CA ILE A 120 9.41 -9.82 -7.71
C ILE A 120 10.36 -11.00 -7.43
N ARG A 121 11.39 -10.82 -6.59
CA ARG A 121 12.29 -11.91 -6.17
C ARG A 121 11.56 -13.05 -5.48
N ARG A 122 10.47 -12.77 -4.75
CA ARG A 122 9.65 -13.82 -4.10
C ARG A 122 8.94 -14.73 -5.10
N PHE A 123 8.76 -14.28 -6.34
CA PHE A 123 8.28 -15.10 -7.45
C PHE A 123 9.40 -15.89 -8.15
N GLY A 124 10.65 -15.82 -7.65
CA GLY A 124 11.80 -16.47 -8.27
C GLY A 124 12.30 -15.79 -9.55
N ILE A 125 11.91 -14.54 -9.76
CA ILE A 125 12.30 -13.74 -10.94
C ILE A 125 13.40 -12.77 -10.54
N GLU A 126 14.50 -12.74 -11.30
CA GLU A 126 15.55 -11.72 -11.11
C GLU A 126 15.07 -10.38 -11.69
N PRO A 127 14.84 -9.35 -10.85
CA PRO A 127 14.24 -8.10 -11.30
C PRO A 127 15.25 -7.24 -12.08
N LYS A 128 14.80 -6.68 -13.20
CA LYS A 128 15.51 -5.62 -13.92
C LYS A 128 14.65 -4.36 -13.89
N ALA A 129 15.06 -3.38 -13.08
CA ALA A 129 14.31 -2.14 -12.92
C ALA A 129 14.66 -1.13 -14.02
N ALA A 130 13.64 -0.45 -14.54
CA ALA A 130 13.79 0.68 -15.45
C ALA A 130 12.90 1.83 -14.97
N LEU A 131 13.49 3.00 -14.75
CA LEU A 131 12.76 4.22 -14.42
C LEU A 131 12.44 4.98 -15.71
N VAL A 132 11.15 5.12 -16.01
CA VAL A 132 10.70 5.62 -17.31
C VAL A 132 10.47 7.14 -17.25
N SER A 133 11.05 7.86 -18.22
CA SER A 133 10.87 9.30 -18.41
C SER A 133 10.73 9.60 -19.90
N ARG A 134 10.33 10.83 -20.23
CA ARG A 134 10.40 11.36 -21.60
C ARG A 134 11.84 11.60 -22.09
N SER A 135 12.81 11.48 -21.19
CA SER A 135 14.24 11.70 -21.43
C SER A 135 14.97 10.38 -21.25
N SER A 136 15.87 10.07 -22.18
CA SER A 136 16.73 8.88 -22.11
C SER A 136 18.14 9.34 -21.79
N PHE A 137 18.69 8.89 -20.65
CA PHE A 137 20.07 9.17 -20.22
C PHE A 137 20.47 10.65 -20.26
N GLY A 138 19.53 11.57 -19.98
CA GLY A 138 19.79 13.00 -19.98
C GLY A 138 19.70 13.68 -21.35
N SER A 139 19.06 13.04 -22.34
CA SER A 139 18.75 13.65 -23.63
C SER A 139 17.95 14.97 -23.51
N PHE A 140 17.20 15.13 -22.42
CA PHE A 140 16.47 16.35 -22.09
C PHE A 140 16.33 16.55 -20.57
N ASP A 141 16.50 17.78 -20.12
CA ASP A 141 16.30 18.17 -18.72
C ASP A 141 14.89 18.75 -18.50
N SER A 142 14.10 18.03 -17.73
CA SER A 142 12.79 18.44 -17.24
C SER A 142 12.71 18.16 -15.73
N PRO A 143 11.77 18.78 -15.00
CA PRO A 143 11.57 18.46 -13.58
C PRO A 143 11.40 16.95 -13.34
N SER A 144 10.66 16.25 -14.23
CA SER A 144 10.47 14.80 -14.15
C SER A 144 11.73 13.99 -14.45
N SER A 145 12.55 14.36 -15.45
CA SER A 145 13.79 13.64 -15.76
C SER A 145 14.86 13.85 -14.68
N ILE A 146 14.95 15.07 -14.13
CA ILE A 146 15.83 15.38 -12.99
C ILE A 146 15.42 14.58 -11.77
N LYS A 147 14.11 14.49 -11.47
CA LYS A 147 13.58 13.71 -10.35
C LYS A 147 13.94 12.23 -10.45
N LEU A 148 13.78 11.61 -11.62
CA LEU A 148 14.14 10.20 -11.83
C LEU A 148 15.65 9.97 -11.81
N ARG A 149 16.47 10.93 -12.28
CA ARG A 149 17.94 10.82 -12.11
C ARG A 149 18.34 10.85 -10.63
N LYS A 150 17.66 11.65 -9.81
CA LYS A 150 17.91 11.71 -8.37
C LYS A 150 17.53 10.39 -7.69
N SER A 151 16.42 9.75 -8.07
CA SER A 151 16.01 8.48 -7.46
C SER A 151 17.00 7.34 -7.69
N VAL A 152 17.70 7.31 -8.82
CA VAL A 152 18.80 6.34 -9.07
C VAL A 152 19.99 6.55 -8.13
N ARG A 153 20.21 7.79 -7.65
CA ARG A 153 21.35 8.16 -6.80
C ARG A 153 21.02 8.18 -5.31
N ALA A 154 19.76 8.02 -4.95
CA ALA A 154 19.29 8.10 -3.56
C ALA A 154 19.73 6.88 -2.72
N TYR A 155 20.30 5.87 -3.37
CA TYR A 155 20.90 4.66 -2.79
C TYR A 155 22.19 4.34 -3.57
#